data_AF-V4CAH3-F1
#
_entry.id   AF-V4CAH3-F1
#
_cell.length_a   1.000
_cell.length_b   1.000
_cell.length_c   1.000
_cell.angle_alpha   90.00
_cell.angle_beta   90.00
_cell.angle_gamma   90.00
#
_symmetry.space_group_name_H-M   'P 1'
#
loop_
_entity.id
_entity.type
_entity.pdbx_description
1 polymer ?
#
loop_
_entity_poly.entity_id
_entity_poly.type
_entity_poly.pdbx_seq_one_letter_code
_entity_poly.pdbx_strand_id
1 'polypeptide(L)' 'LLQIEVDKNIGGRTLNKDFLVDFGQEPGGPVLAHEIRYPGGNCTSDILLHKTASHKLYLR' A
#
# COMPACT_ATOMS: atom_id res chain seq x y z
N LEU A 1 -8.35 10.98 -5.01
CA LEU A 1 -7.98 9.61 -4.58
C LEU A 1 -9.18 8.68 -4.73
N LEU A 2 -8.97 7.49 -5.29
CA LEU A 2 -9.99 6.46 -5.46
C LEU A 2 -9.66 5.22 -4.63
N GLN A 3 -10.68 4.48 -4.23
CA GLN A 3 -10.54 3.18 -3.57
C GLN A 3 -10.97 2.06 -4.52
N ILE A 4 -10.14 1.01 -4.59
CA ILE A 4 -10.42 -0.19 -5.39
C ILE A 4 -10.63 -1.36 -4.43
N GLU A 5 -11.72 -2.09 -4.60
CA GLU A 5 -12.01 -3.32 -3.89
C GLU A 5 -11.44 -4.51 -4.67
N VAL A 6 -10.84 -5.45 -3.95
CA VAL A 6 -10.19 -6.63 -4.52
C VAL A 6 -10.80 -7.87 -3.89
N ASP A 7 -11.39 -8.74 -4.73
CA ASP A 7 -11.86 -10.05 -4.29
C ASP A 7 -10.66 -11.01 -4.25
N LYS A 8 -10.36 -11.53 -3.05
CA LYS A 8 -9.21 -12.42 -2.82
C LYS A 8 -9.49 -13.89 -3.14
N ASN A 9 -10.76 -14.27 -3.27
CA ASN A 9 -11.17 -15.66 -3.45
C ASN A 9 -11.24 -16.02 -4.93
N ILE A 10 -11.86 -15.15 -5.73
CA ILE A 10 -12.04 -15.37 -7.18
C ILE A 10 -11.17 -14.44 -8.04
N GLY A 11 -10.53 -13.44 -7.43
CA GLY A 11 -9.80 -12.41 -8.16
C GLY A 11 -10.71 -11.32 -8.72
N GLY A 12 -10.12 -10.34 -9.40
CA GLY A 12 -10.84 -9.20 -9.97
C GLY A 12 -10.81 -7.95 -9.08
N ARG A 13 -11.27 -6.82 -9.65
CA ARG A 13 -11.22 -5.49 -9.04
C ARG A 13 -12.43 -4.66 -9.44
N THR A 14 -13.01 -3.94 -8.48
CA THR A 14 -14.10 -2.99 -8.71
C THR A 14 -13.80 -1.65 -8.05
N LEU A 15 -14.35 -0.57 -8.60
CA LEU A 15 -14.26 0.75 -7.99
C LEU A 15 -15.29 0.86 -6.86
N ASN A 16 -14.86 1.31 -5.68
CA ASN A 16 -15.79 1.67 -4.62
C ASN A 16 -16.44 3.01 -4.97
N LYS A 17 -17.77 3.01 -5.16
CA LYS A 17 -18.54 4.20 -5.58
C LYS A 17 -18.88 5.15 -4.44
N ASP A 18 -18.69 4.71 -3.20
CA ASP A 18 -19.01 5.47 -1.99
C ASP A 18 -17.79 6.23 -1.45
N PHE A 19 -16.61 6.04 -2.06
CA PHE A 19 -15.36 6.66 -1.63
C PHE A 19 -14.66 7.43 -2.75
N LEU A 20 -14.56 8.75 -2.55
CA LEU A 20 -13.76 9.66 -3.36
C LEU A 20 -13.21 10.78 -2.48
N VAL A 21 -11.92 11.05 -2.60
CA VAL A 21 -11.32 12.28 -2.07
C VAL A 21 -10.92 13.16 -3.24
N ASP A 22 -11.52 14.34 -3.34
CA ASP A 22 -11.20 15.35 -4.36
C ASP A 22 -10.24 16.40 -3.78
N PHE A 23 -9.09 16.57 -4.42
CA PHE A 23 -8.06 17.53 -4.02
C PHE A 23 -8.16 18.85 -4.81
N GLY A 24 -9.19 19.02 -5.64
CA GLY A 24 -9.41 20.25 -6.40
C GLY A 24 -9.83 21.45 -5.54
N GLN A 25 -10.39 21.21 -4.35
CA GLN A 25 -10.98 22.23 -3.49
C GLN A 25 -10.14 22.53 -2.24
N GLU A 26 -8.83 22.23 -2.27
CA GLU A 26 -7.95 22.60 -1.17
C GLU A 26 -7.89 24.13 -0.98
N PRO A 27 -7.71 24.64 0.25
CA PRO A 27 -7.76 26.07 0.55
C PRO A 27 -6.78 26.95 -0.25
N GLY A 28 -5.69 26.36 -0.75
CA GLY A 28 -4.66 27.03 -1.57
C GLY A 28 -4.85 26.86 -3.08
N GLY A 29 -5.94 26.24 -3.53
CA GLY A 29 -6.17 25.82 -4.91
C GLY A 29 -5.85 24.34 -5.16
N PRO A 30 -6.14 23.81 -6.36
CA PRO A 30 -6.00 22.39 -6.67
C PRO A 30 -4.60 21.84 -6.44
N VAL A 31 -4.51 20.66 -5.84
CA VAL A 31 -3.24 19.95 -5.62
C VAL A 31 -3.26 18.53 -6.18
N LEU A 32 -2.06 17.97 -6.42
CA LEU A 32 -1.89 16.59 -6.85
C LEU A 32 -1.57 15.69 -5.66
N ALA A 33 -2.29 14.57 -5.55
CA ALA A 33 -1.93 13.51 -4.63
C ALA A 33 -0.65 12.82 -5.08
N HIS A 34 0.32 12.68 -4.18
CA HIS A 34 1.62 12.06 -4.49
C HIS A 34 1.70 10.61 -3.99
N GLU A 35 1.42 10.36 -2.72
CA GLU A 35 1.50 9.03 -2.10
C GLU A 35 0.53 8.89 -0.92
N ILE A 36 0.20 7.65 -0.55
CA ILE A 36 -0.55 7.31 0.67
C ILE A 36 0.32 6.48 1.60
N ARG A 37 0.30 6.82 2.89
CA ARG A 37 0.90 6.02 3.96
C ARG A 37 -0.18 5.63 4.97
N TYR A 38 -0.60 4.36 4.96
CA TYR A 38 -1.50 3.84 5.98
C TYR A 38 -0.83 3.82 7.36
N PRO A 39 -1.56 4.18 8.44
CA PRO A 39 -1.08 3.99 9.80
C PRO A 39 -0.73 2.52 10.06
N GLY A 40 0.41 2.27 10.71
CA GLY A 40 0.87 0.90 11.00
C GLY A 40 1.54 0.18 9.84
N GLY A 41 1.73 0.84 8.69
CA GLY A 41 2.43 0.27 7.54
C GLY A 41 1.49 -0.18 6.43
N ASN A 42 2.06 -0.35 5.24
CA ASN A 42 1.39 -0.80 4.02
C ASN A 42 2.35 -1.62 3.17
N CYS A 43 1.85 -2.20 2.08
CA CYS A 43 2.60 -3.15 1.25
C CYS A 43 3.88 -2.57 0.61
N THR A 44 4.11 -1.25 0.66
CA THR A 44 5.28 -0.58 0.09
C THR A 44 6.07 0.26 1.10
N SER A 45 5.66 0.33 2.38
CA SER A 45 6.36 1.12 3.38
C SER A 45 7.45 0.36 4.11
N ASP A 46 7.25 -0.94 4.36
CA ASP A 46 8.08 -1.72 5.28
C ASP A 46 8.87 -2.81 4.57
N ILE A 47 10.10 -3.03 5.04
CA ILE A 47 10.95 -4.14 4.63
C ILE A 47 10.90 -5.19 5.73
N LEU A 48 10.52 -6.42 5.37
CA LEU A 48 10.47 -7.53 6.32
C LEU A 48 11.75 -8.37 6.23
N LEU A 49 12.46 -8.48 7.35
CA LEU A 49 13.57 -9.42 7.50
C LEU A 49 13.09 -10.69 8.18
N HIS A 50 13.32 -11.84 7.54
CA HIS A 50 13.05 -13.14 8.13
C HIS A 50 14.35 -13.79 8.63
N LYS A 51 14.29 -14.43 9.80
CA LYS A 51 15.42 -15.20 10.33
C LYS A 51 15.53 -16.52 9.58
N THR A 52 16.50 -16.61 8.69
CA THR A 52 16.88 -17.89 8.06
C THR A 52 17.99 -18.55 8.89
N ALA A 53 18.00 -19.89 8.94
CA ALA A 53 19.09 -20.62 9.59
C ALA A 53 20.42 -20.26 8.93
N SER A 54 21.36 -19.71 9.71
CA SER A 54 22.72 -19.49 9.23
C SER A 54 23.35 -20.85 8.93
N HIS A 55 23.68 -21.11 7.66
CA HIS A 55 24.53 -22.23 7.30
C HIS A 55 25.89 -22.01 7.97
N LYS A 56 26.20 -22.80 9.01
CA LYS A 56 27.56 -22.90 9.54
C LYS A 56 28.41 -23.56 8.45
N LEU A 57 29.11 -22.76 7.66
CA LEU A 57 30.21 -23.27 6.85
C LEU A 57 31.27 -23.78 7.83
N TYR A 58 31.32 -25.10 8.03
CA TYR A 58 32.46 -25.75 8.65
C TYR A 58 33.60 -25.69 7.64
N LEU A 59 34.42 -24.64 7.71
CA LEU A 59 35.75 -24.65 7.10
C LEU A 59 36.59 -25.62 7.94
N ARG A 60 37.00 -26.72 7.30
CA ARG A 60 38.08 -27.59 7.78
C ARG A 60 39.42 -26.89 7.65
#